data_AF-A0A848M3S3-F1
#
_entry.id   AF-A0A848M3S3-F1
#
_cell.length_a   1.000
_cell.length_b   1.000
_cell.length_c   1.000
_cell.angle_alpha   90.00
_cell.angle_beta   90.00
_cell.angle_gamma   90.00
#
_symmetry.space_group_name_H-M   'P 1'
#
loop_
_entity.id
_entity.type
_entity.pdbx_description
1 polymer ?
#
loop_
_entity_poly.entity_id
_entity_poly.type
_entity_poly.pdbx_seq_one_letter_code
_entity_poly.pdbx_strand_id
1 'polypeptide(L)' 'MKWILYLAAICLFIGGALGGAWTTGDQQRANYYSDSKEDRQFKQKLANKFFIAGALFLVVAGVIYLVR' A
#
# COMPACT_ATOMS: atom_id res chain seq x y z
N MET A 1 10.36 15.49 -10.97
CA MET A 1 8.89 15.32 -11.01
C MET A 1 8.48 13.86 -11.17
N LYS A 2 8.86 13.15 -12.25
CA LYS A 2 8.45 11.74 -12.47
C LYS A 2 8.83 10.77 -11.34
N TRP A 3 9.96 11.01 -10.66
CA TRP A 3 10.42 10.19 -9.53
C TRP A 3 9.46 10.16 -8.32
N ILE A 4 8.69 11.23 -8.08
CA ILE A 4 7.69 11.28 -7.01
C ILE A 4 6.53 10.31 -7.32
N LEU A 5 6.15 10.24 -8.60
CA LEU A 5 5.11 9.31 -9.07
C LEU A 5 5.59 7.85 -8.97
N TYR A 6 6.86 7.58 -9.27
CA TYR A 6 7.43 6.24 -9.05
C TYR A 6 7.44 5.86 -7.58
N LEU A 7 7.79 6.79 -6.68
CA LEU A 7 7.77 6.54 -5.25
C LEU A 7 6.34 6.29 -4.73
N ALA A 8 5.37 7.08 -5.20
CA ALA A 8 3.96 6.87 -4.92
C ALA A 8 3.50 5.47 -5.37
N ALA A 9 3.82 5.09 -6.61
CA ALA A 9 3.45 3.79 -7.16
C ALA A 9 4.07 2.63 -6.36
N ILE A 10 5.34 2.73 -5.98
CA ILE A 10 6.02 1.73 -5.15
C ILE A 10 5.33 1.60 -3.78
N CYS A 11 4.99 2.71 -3.13
CA CYS A 11 4.29 2.67 -1.85
C CYS A 11 2.90 2.00 -1.97
N LEU A 12 2.12 2.35 -2.99
CA LEU A 12 0.80 1.73 -3.22
C LEU A 12 0.93 0.24 -3.56
N PHE A 13 1.96 -0.14 -4.31
CA PHE A 13 2.23 -1.53 -4.65
C PHE A 13 2.56 -2.36 -3.40
N ILE A 14 3.45 -1.87 -2.54
CA ILE A 14 3.77 -2.55 -1.27
C ILE A 14 2.53 -2.60 -0.37
N GLY A 15 1.79 -1.49 -0.26
CA GLY A 15 0.55 -1.42 0.53
C GLY A 15 -0.49 -2.44 0.09
N GLY A 16 -0.74 -2.55 -1.22
CA GLY A 16 -1.68 -3.53 -1.75
C GLY A 16 -1.17 -4.97 -1.63
N ALA A 17 0.13 -5.23 -1.73
CA ALA A 17 0.68 -6.57 -1.56
C ALA A 17 0.45 -7.06 -0.13
N LEU A 18 0.73 -6.20 0.85
CA LEU A 18 0.48 -6.48 2.27
C LEU A 18 -1.01 -6.55 2.62
N GLY A 19 -1.84 -5.72 1.98
CA GLY A 19 -3.30 -5.73 2.14
C GLY A 19 -4.02 -6.84 1.38
N GLY A 20 -3.29 -7.62 0.57
CA GLY A 20 -3.84 -8.71 -0.24
C GLY A 20 -4.70 -8.25 -1.43
N ALA A 21 -4.37 -7.10 -2.03
CA ALA A 21 -5.00 -6.63 -3.27
C ALA A 21 -4.72 -7.54 -4.48
N TRP A 22 -3.66 -8.36 -4.40
CA TRP A 22 -3.27 -9.33 -5.44
C TRP A 22 -3.51 -10.79 -5.03
N THR A 23 -4.26 -11.03 -3.95
CA THR A 23 -4.62 -12.38 -3.52
C THR A 23 -6.10 -12.66 -3.76
N THR A 24 -6.42 -13.92 -4.07
CA THR A 24 -7.81 -14.39 -4.22
C THR A 24 -8.46 -14.60 -2.85
N GLY A 25 -9.79 -14.73 -2.83
CA GLY A 25 -10.54 -14.99 -1.58
C GLY A 25 -10.09 -16.28 -0.87
N ASP A 26 -9.78 -17.34 -1.61
CA ASP A 26 -9.28 -18.59 -1.04
C ASP A 26 -7.86 -18.43 -0.47
N GLN A 27 -7.00 -17.67 -1.16
CA GLN A 27 -5.66 -17.33 -0.64
C GLN A 27 -5.73 -16.46 0.61
N GLN A 28 -6.66 -15.50 0.68
CA GLN A 28 -6.90 -14.67 1.86
C GLN A 28 -7.36 -15.53 3.06
N ARG A 29 -8.26 -16.49 2.82
CA ARG A 29 -8.72 -17.42 3.87
C ARG A 29 -7.59 -18.34 4.33
N ALA A 30 -6.81 -18.91 3.40
CA ALA A 30 -5.65 -19.73 3.74
C ALA A 30 -4.65 -18.94 4.60
N ASN A 31 -4.28 -17.72 4.18
CA ASN A 31 -3.40 -16.84 4.95
C ASN A 31 -3.97 -16.50 6.33
N TYR A 32 -5.29 -16.32 6.46
CA TYR A 32 -5.93 -16.03 7.73
C TYR A 32 -5.75 -17.17 8.76
N TYR A 33 -5.75 -18.42 8.31
CA TYR A 33 -5.54 -19.58 9.18
C TYR A 33 -4.05 -19.92 9.39
N SER A 34 -3.18 -19.55 8.45
CA SER A 34 -1.72 -19.76 8.58
C SER A 34 -1.00 -18.68 9.39
N ASP A 35 -1.42 -17.41 9.28
CA ASP A 35 -0.80 -16.31 10.00
C ASP A 35 -1.35 -16.16 11.44
N SER A 36 -0.49 -15.77 12.38
CA SER A 36 -0.94 -15.38 13.72
C SER A 36 -1.81 -14.13 13.68
N LYS A 37 -2.59 -13.87 14.74
CA LYS A 37 -3.40 -12.63 14.82
C LYS A 37 -2.50 -11.39 14.83
N GLU A 38 -1.34 -11.48 15.49
CA GLU A 38 -0.38 -10.38 15.61
C GLU A 38 0.25 -10.06 14.25
N ASP A 39 0.66 -11.07 13.49
CA ASP A 39 1.23 -10.88 12.14
C ASP A 39 0.25 -10.23 11.19
N ARG A 40 -1.03 -10.63 11.24
CA ARG A 40 -2.09 -10.02 10.43
C ARG A 40 -2.30 -8.55 10.78
N GLN A 41 -2.37 -8.23 12.08
CA GLN A 41 -2.48 -6.84 12.52
C GLN A 41 -1.27 -6.00 12.13
N PHE A 42 -0.07 -6.58 12.22
CA PHE A 42 1.16 -5.93 11.78
C PHE A 42 1.16 -5.65 10.27
N LYS A 43 0.84 -6.66 9.44
CA LYS A 43 0.71 -6.52 7.98
C LYS A 43 -0.31 -5.46 7.61
N GLN A 44 -1.49 -5.46 8.26
CA GLN A 44 -2.53 -4.46 8.02
C GLN A 44 -2.08 -3.04 8.40
N LYS A 45 -1.43 -2.88 9.56
CA LYS A 45 -0.92 -1.58 10.02
C LYS A 45 0.16 -1.06 9.09
N LEU A 46 1.04 -1.93 8.60
CA LEU A 46 2.10 -1.59 7.66
C LEU A 46 1.51 -1.23 6.30
N ALA A 47 0.55 -2.01 5.79
CA ALA A 47 -0.19 -1.72 4.56
C ALA A 47 -0.83 -0.33 4.59
N ASN A 48 -1.52 0.01 5.68
CA ASN A 48 -2.13 1.33 5.85
C ASN A 48 -1.08 2.46 5.84
N LYS A 49 0.06 2.28 6.51
CA LYS A 49 1.15 3.27 6.46
C LYS A 49 1.66 3.49 5.04
N PHE A 50 1.83 2.42 4.26
CA PHE A 50 2.25 2.50 2.87
C PHE A 50 1.20 3.17 1.97
N PHE A 51 -0.08 2.87 2.17
CA PHE A 51 -1.15 3.56 1.44
C PHE A 51 -1.21 5.06 1.75
N ILE A 52 -1.09 5.44 3.03
CA ILE A 52 -1.05 6.85 3.44
C ILE A 52 0.17 7.55 2.81
N ALA A 53 1.35 6.93 2.88
CA ALA A 53 2.56 7.49 2.27
C ALA A 53 2.43 7.65 0.76
N GLY A 54 1.91 6.63 0.06
CA GLY A 54 1.65 6.69 -1.38
C GLY A 54 0.66 7.78 -1.76
N ALA A 55 -0.44 7.91 -1.01
CA ALA A 55 -1.42 8.97 -1.20
C ALA A 55 -0.81 10.37 -1.00
N LEU A 56 0.01 10.56 0.04
CA LEU A 56 0.73 11.83 0.26
C LEU A 56 1.65 12.18 -0.91
N PHE A 57 2.39 11.21 -1.45
CA PHE A 57 3.22 11.47 -2.64
C PHE A 57 2.40 11.82 -3.88
N LEU A 58 1.23 11.20 -4.08
CA LEU A 58 0.32 11.59 -5.16
C LEU A 58 -0.21 13.01 -4.98
N VAL A 59 -0.62 13.40 -3.77
CA VAL A 59 -1.06 14.76 -3.46
C VAL A 59 0.03 15.76 -3.76
N VAL A 60 1.27 15.51 -3.29
CA VAL A 60 2.42 16.38 -3.56
C VAL A 60 2.70 16.48 -5.05
N ALA A 61 2.69 15.36 -5.78
CA ALA A 61 2.89 15.37 -7.23
C ALA A 61 1.80 16.15 -7.97
N GLY A 62 0.54 16.03 -7.54
CA GLY A 62 -0.59 16.77 -8.09
C GLY A 62 -0.50 18.27 -7.84
N VAL A 63 -0.17 18.70 -6.62
CA VAL A 63 0.05 20.12 -6.29
C VAL A 63 1.17 20.69 -7.15
N ILE A 64 2.29 19.98 -7.25
CA ILE A 64 3.43 20.40 -8.08
C ILE A 64 3.03 20.53 -9.57
N TYR A 65 2.17 19.65 -10.07
CA TYR A 65 1.68 19.69 -11.44
C TYR A 65 0.75 20.90 -11.69
N LEU A 66 -0.06 21.29 -10.71
CA LEU A 66 -0.98 22.44 -10.84
C LEU A 66 -0.29 23.79 -10.70
N VAL A 67 0.82 23.85 -9.95
CA VAL A 67 1.59 25.09 -9.71
C VAL A 67 2.58 25.37 -10.83
N ARG A 68 2.89 24.37 -11.67
CA ARG A 68 3.83 24.47 -12.79
C ARG A 68 3.11 24.54 -14.13
#